data_AF-C8CGM4-F1
#
_entry.id   AF-C8CGM4-F1
#
_cell.length_a   1.000
_cell.length_b   1.000
_cell.length_c   1.000
_cell.angle_alpha   90.00
_cell.angle_beta   90.00
_cell.angle_gamma   90.00
#
_symmetry.space_group_name_H-M   'P 1'
#
loop_
_entity.id
_entity.type
_entity.pdbx_description
1 polymer ?
#
loop_
_entity_poly.entity_id
_entity_poly.type
_entity_poly.pdbx_seq_one_letter_code
_entity_poly.pdbx_strand_id
1 'polypeptide(L)'
;MSVRDLVSYLLGWNALVVKWIASDAKGLPVDFPETGYKWNQLGLLAQKFYSDYSELSYELLVAELQTVKNEIVNLINDRTDDILYGRPWYTKWTMGRMISFNTSSPYANANGRLRKWAKNNNISLK
;
A
#
# COMPACT_ATOMS: atom_id res chain seq x y z
N MET A 1 3.73 3.02 -17.18
CA MET A 1 3.68 3.33 -15.74
C MET A 1 4.81 4.29 -15.44
N SER A 2 4.46 5.54 -15.15
CA SER A 2 5.38 6.63 -14.78
C SER A 2 5.86 6.48 -13.32
N VAL A 3 6.82 7.32 -12.90
CA VAL A 3 7.21 7.43 -11.47
C VAL A 3 6.02 7.88 -10.61
N ARG A 4 5.21 8.81 -11.13
CA ARG A 4 3.98 9.28 -10.47
C ARG A 4 2.95 8.16 -10.29
N ASP A 5 2.74 7.33 -11.32
CA ASP A 5 1.83 6.18 -11.25
C ASP A 5 2.33 5.18 -10.20
N LEU A 6 3.65 4.98 -10.11
CA LEU A 6 4.24 4.10 -9.10
C LEU A 6 3.97 4.61 -7.68
N VAL A 7 4.12 5.92 -7.43
CA VAL A 7 3.80 6.52 -6.12
C VAL A 7 2.30 6.41 -5.82
N SER A 8 1.43 6.69 -6.80
CA SER A 8 -0.02 6.57 -6.67
C SER A 8 -0.45 5.13 -6.36
N TYR A 9 0.18 4.15 -7.00
CA TYR A 9 -0.03 2.73 -6.75
C TYR A 9 0.33 2.35 -5.31
N LEU A 10 1.49 2.81 -4.82
CA LEU A 10 1.91 2.56 -3.44
C LEU A 10 0.96 3.24 -2.46
N LEU A 11 0.60 4.51 -2.68
CA LEU A 11 -0.32 5.24 -1.82
C LEU A 11 -1.68 4.55 -1.74
N GLY A 12 -2.24 4.12 -2.87
CA GLY A 12 -3.49 3.39 -2.94
C GLY A 12 -3.48 2.13 -2.07
N TRP A 13 -2.46 1.28 -2.23
CA TRP A 13 -2.34 0.06 -1.41
C TRP A 13 -2.13 0.34 0.08
N ASN A 14 -1.34 1.34 0.43
CA ASN A 14 -1.13 1.70 1.83
C ASN A 14 -2.43 2.24 2.47
N ALA A 15 -3.20 3.06 1.73
CA ALA A 15 -4.49 3.55 2.20
C ALA A 15 -5.48 2.40 2.44
N LEU A 16 -5.49 1.39 1.57
CA LEU A 16 -6.29 0.18 1.78
C LEU A 16 -5.86 -0.59 3.03
N VAL A 17 -4.56 -0.72 3.31
CA VAL A 17 -4.08 -1.37 4.54
C VAL A 17 -4.61 -0.65 5.78
N VAL A 18 -4.51 0.69 5.82
CA VAL A 18 -5.07 1.50 6.91
C VAL A 18 -6.58 1.26 7.02
N LYS A 19 -7.31 1.35 5.90
CA LYS A 19 -8.77 1.12 5.86
C LYS A 19 -9.15 -0.24 6.44
N TRP A 20 -8.45 -1.31 6.03
CA TRP A 20 -8.74 -2.67 6.51
C TRP A 20 -8.54 -2.79 8.01
N ILE A 21 -7.39 -2.31 8.52
CA ILE A 21 -7.06 -2.37 9.95
C ILE A 21 -8.03 -1.53 10.79
N ALA A 22 -8.38 -0.33 10.33
CA ALA A 22 -9.29 0.56 11.02
C ALA A 22 -10.73 0.03 11.03
N SER A 23 -11.17 -0.64 9.96
CA SER A 23 -12.50 -1.25 9.87
C SER A 23 -12.59 -2.49 10.78
N ASP A 24 -11.58 -3.35 10.75
CA ASP A 24 -11.45 -4.51 11.64
C ASP A 24 -11.46 -4.11 13.12
N ALA A 25 -10.71 -3.07 13.49
CA ALA A 25 -10.67 -2.54 14.86
C ALA A 25 -12.03 -2.02 15.35
N LYS A 26 -12.91 -1.61 14.43
CA LYS A 26 -14.29 -1.16 14.71
C LYS A 26 -15.31 -2.32 14.67
N GLY A 27 -14.88 -3.55 14.40
CA GLY A 27 -15.77 -4.69 14.20
C GLY A 27 -16.62 -4.59 12.92
N LEU A 28 -16.21 -3.75 11.96
CA LEU A 28 -16.90 -3.59 10.70
C LEU A 28 -16.42 -4.63 9.68
N PRO A 29 -17.29 -5.05 8.74
CA PRO A 29 -16.87 -5.89 7.62
C PRO A 29 -15.74 -5.25 6.82
N VAL A 30 -14.78 -6.06 6.39
CA VAL A 30 -13.64 -5.63 5.58
C VAL A 30 -13.73 -6.26 4.19
N ASP A 31 -13.89 -5.42 3.17
CA ASP A 31 -13.85 -5.85 1.77
C ASP A 31 -12.41 -5.95 1.28
N PHE A 32 -11.97 -7.16 0.96
CA PHE A 32 -10.65 -7.41 0.38
C PHE A 32 -10.75 -7.69 -1.13
N PRO A 33 -9.92 -7.05 -1.99
CA PRO A 33 -8.99 -5.96 -1.66
C PRO A 33 -9.69 -4.60 -1.45
N GLU A 34 -10.81 -4.34 -2.11
CA GLU A 34 -11.56 -3.08 -2.00
C GLU A 34 -13.02 -3.34 -2.37
N THR A 35 -13.94 -2.55 -1.82
CA THR A 35 -15.36 -2.59 -2.14
C THR A 35 -15.57 -2.48 -3.66
N GLY A 36 -16.22 -3.49 -4.24
CA GLY A 36 -16.48 -3.56 -5.69
C GLY A 36 -15.33 -4.13 -6.52
N TYR A 37 -14.21 -4.54 -5.91
CA TYR A 37 -13.07 -5.13 -6.61
C TYR A 37 -12.73 -6.52 -6.06
N LYS A 38 -12.35 -7.43 -6.95
CA LYS A 38 -11.85 -8.77 -6.61
C LYS A 38 -10.33 -8.86 -6.78
N TRP A 39 -9.70 -9.83 -6.12
CA TRP A 39 -8.25 -10.10 -6.26
C TRP A 39 -7.78 -10.45 -7.67
N ASN A 40 -8.68 -10.87 -8.57
CA ASN A 40 -8.35 -11.07 -9.98
C ASN A 40 -8.55 -9.80 -10.84
N GLN A 41 -8.92 -8.67 -10.22
CA GLN A 41 -9.17 -7.37 -10.87
C GLN A 41 -8.16 -6.30 -10.43
N LEU A 42 -6.96 -6.70 -9.97
CA LEU A 42 -5.96 -5.75 -9.46
C LEU A 42 -5.50 -4.72 -10.50
N GLY A 43 -5.58 -5.04 -11.79
CA GLY A 43 -5.33 -4.06 -12.85
C GLY A 43 -6.34 -2.91 -12.85
N LEU A 44 -7.63 -3.20 -12.62
CA LEU A 44 -8.68 -2.18 -12.51
C LEU A 44 -8.54 -1.39 -11.22
N LEU A 45 -8.18 -2.06 -10.12
CA LEU A 45 -7.92 -1.38 -8.85
C LEU A 45 -6.69 -0.46 -8.94
N ALA A 46 -5.65 -0.85 -9.69
CA ALA A 46 -4.51 0.02 -9.95
C ALA A 46 -4.90 1.26 -10.76
N GLN A 47 -5.77 1.11 -11.77
CA GLN A 47 -6.32 2.24 -12.53
C GLN A 47 -7.13 3.18 -11.63
N LYS A 48 -7.91 2.63 -10.70
CA LYS A 48 -8.61 3.41 -9.68
C LYS A 48 -7.63 4.29 -8.89
N PHE A 49 -6.52 3.73 -8.40
CA PHE A 49 -5.54 4.52 -7.65
C PHE A 49 -4.96 5.67 -8.48
N TYR A 50 -4.70 5.46 -9.78
CA TYR A 50 -4.21 6.53 -10.65
C TYR A 50 -5.25 7.65 -10.80
N SER A 51 -6.53 7.28 -10.88
CA SER A 51 -7.63 8.24 -10.95
C SER A 51 -7.84 8.99 -9.64
N ASP A 52 -7.83 8.28 -8.50
CA ASP A 52 -8.08 8.82 -7.17
C ASP A 52 -7.12 9.98 -6.82
N TYR A 53 -5.87 9.87 -7.28
CA TYR A 53 -4.80 10.83 -6.97
C TYR A 53 -4.39 11.69 -8.18
N SER A 54 -5.17 11.69 -9.25
CA SER A 54 -4.84 12.37 -10.51
C SER A 54 -4.61 13.88 -10.34
N GLU A 55 -5.36 14.53 -9.45
CA GLU A 55 -5.31 15.97 -9.19
C GLU A 55 -4.22 16.41 -8.20
N LEU A 56 -3.58 15.48 -7.48
CA LEU A 56 -2.54 15.85 -6.51
C LEU A 56 -1.25 16.30 -7.21
N SER A 57 -0.51 17.26 -6.65
CA SER A 57 0.87 17.48 -7.13
C SER A 57 1.74 16.26 -6.83
N TYR A 58 2.89 16.13 -7.50
CA TYR A 58 3.80 15.01 -7.21
C TYR A 58 4.36 15.09 -5.78
N GLU A 59 4.64 16.29 -5.31
CA GLU A 59 5.13 16.57 -3.96
C GLU A 59 4.09 16.15 -2.91
N LEU A 60 2.81 16.48 -3.15
CA LEU A 60 1.70 16.06 -2.29
C LEU A 60 1.52 14.54 -2.30
N LEU A 61 1.61 13.89 -3.47
CA LEU A 61 1.57 12.43 -3.57
C LEU A 61 2.63 11.74 -2.69
N VAL A 62 3.86 12.27 -2.69
CA VAL A 62 4.95 11.74 -1.87
C VAL A 62 4.71 12.01 -0.38
N ALA A 63 4.22 13.21 -0.03
CA ALA A 63 3.87 13.55 1.35
C ALA A 63 2.76 12.65 1.89
N GLU A 64 1.68 12.43 1.13
CA GLU A 64 0.59 11.53 1.51
C GLU A 64 1.07 10.08 1.68
N LEU A 65 1.93 9.59 0.77
CA LEU A 65 2.53 8.26 0.93
C LEU A 65 3.33 8.14 2.23
N GLN A 66 4.09 9.17 2.61
CA GLN A 66 4.83 9.19 3.86
C GLN A 66 3.89 9.22 5.08
N THR A 67 2.83 10.03 5.03
CA THR A 67 1.80 10.10 6.08
C THR A 67 1.16 8.75 6.31
N VAL A 68 0.63 8.11 5.26
CA VAL A 68 -0.04 6.81 5.37
C VAL A 68 0.95 5.72 5.80
N LYS A 69 2.20 5.75 5.31
CA LYS A 69 3.24 4.82 5.78
C LYS A 69 3.51 4.97 7.28
N ASN A 70 3.52 6.19 7.81
CA ASN A 70 3.73 6.43 9.24
C ASN A 70 2.53 5.97 10.06
N GLU A 71 1.31 6.17 9.57
CA GLU A 71 0.10 5.63 10.19
C GLU A 71 0.15 4.11 10.27
N ILE A 72 0.55 3.40 9.21
CA ILE A 72 0.70 1.94 9.24
C ILE A 72 1.75 1.51 10.28
N VAL A 73 2.86 2.24 10.41
CA VAL A 73 3.86 1.94 11.45
C VAL A 73 3.28 2.11 12.85
N ASN A 74 2.50 3.17 13.10
CA ASN A 74 1.82 3.35 14.38
C ASN A 74 0.83 2.21 14.64
N LEU A 75 0.01 1.83 13.66
CA LEU A 75 -0.92 0.71 13.76
C LEU A 75 -0.21 -0.62 14.06
N ILE A 76 1.00 -0.84 13.53
CA ILE A 76 1.82 -2.00 13.86
C ILE A 76 2.30 -1.91 15.31
N ASN A 77 2.85 -0.77 15.73
CA ASN A 77 3.39 -0.57 17.08
C ASN A 77 2.33 -0.69 18.18
N ASP A 78 1.07 -0.38 17.87
CA ASP A 78 -0.06 -0.52 18.79
C ASP A 78 -0.53 -1.97 18.97
N ARG A 79 0.10 -2.94 18.30
CA ARG A 79 -0.30 -4.35 18.30
C ARG A 79 0.83 -5.24 18.76
N THR A 80 0.46 -6.33 19.44
CA THR A 80 1.41 -7.38 19.84
C THR A 80 1.69 -8.33 18.67
N ASP A 81 2.80 -9.08 18.78
CA ASP A 81 3.14 -10.14 17.82
C ASP A 81 2.04 -11.18 17.69
N ASP A 82 1.34 -11.53 18.76
CA ASP A 82 0.22 -12.47 18.72
C ASP A 82 -0.94 -11.93 17.85
N ILE A 83 -1.26 -10.64 17.95
CA ILE A 83 -2.27 -10.01 17.09
C ILE A 83 -1.80 -10.00 15.62
N LEU A 84 -0.53 -9.68 15.38
CA LEU A 84 0.01 -9.54 14.03
C LEU A 84 0.25 -10.90 13.33
N TYR A 85 0.64 -11.92 14.09
CA TYR A 85 1.19 -13.17 13.56
C TYR A 85 0.64 -14.45 14.21
N GLY A 86 -0.03 -14.38 15.35
CA GLY A 86 -0.50 -15.55 16.10
C GLY A 86 -1.68 -16.28 15.46
N ARG A 87 -2.45 -15.61 14.59
CA ARG A 87 -3.62 -16.20 13.93
C ARG A 87 -3.87 -15.70 12.50
N PRO A 88 -4.56 -16.49 11.66
CA PRO A 88 -5.07 -16.00 10.39
C PRO A 88 -6.02 -14.81 10.60
N TRP A 89 -5.91 -13.82 9.73
CA TRP A 89 -6.73 -12.61 9.70
C TRP A 89 -7.57 -12.55 8.42
N TYR A 90 -6.94 -12.80 7.27
CA TYR A 90 -7.64 -12.94 5.98
C TYR A 90 -7.36 -14.31 5.38
N THR A 91 -8.38 -15.18 5.33
CA THR A 91 -8.27 -16.58 4.91
C THR A 91 -7.20 -17.31 5.74
N LYS A 92 -6.06 -17.66 5.14
CA LYS A 92 -4.91 -18.27 5.81
C LYS A 92 -3.82 -17.27 6.21
N TRP A 93 -3.93 -16.01 5.81
CA TRP A 93 -2.88 -15.01 6.00
C TRP A 93 -3.07 -14.24 7.30
N THR A 94 -1.99 -14.09 8.07
CA THR A 94 -1.96 -13.24 9.26
C THR A 94 -2.04 -11.77 8.90
N MET A 95 -2.37 -10.91 9.87
CA MET A 95 -2.43 -9.46 9.66
C MET A 95 -1.09 -8.90 9.20
N GLY A 96 0.00 -9.26 9.89
CA GLY A 96 1.36 -8.84 9.51
C GLY A 96 1.73 -9.29 8.10
N ARG A 97 1.28 -10.49 7.67
CA ARG A 97 1.51 -10.95 6.31
C ARG A 97 0.75 -10.11 5.28
N MET A 98 -0.53 -9.82 5.52
CA MET A 98 -1.34 -8.95 4.67
C MET A 98 -0.77 -7.53 4.57
N ILE A 99 -0.29 -6.97 5.69
CA ILE A 99 0.42 -5.68 5.69
C ILE A 99 1.67 -5.77 4.80
N SER A 100 2.50 -6.80 4.98
CA SER A 100 3.76 -6.95 4.22
C SER A 100 3.55 -7.09 2.70
N PHE A 101 2.45 -7.72 2.27
CA PHE A 101 2.11 -7.86 0.86
C PHE A 101 1.77 -6.54 0.17
N ASN A 102 1.33 -5.55 0.95
CA ASN A 102 0.82 -4.27 0.44
C ASN A 102 1.71 -3.08 0.85
N THR A 103 2.81 -3.33 1.57
CA THR A 103 3.77 -2.30 2.02
C THR A 103 5.21 -2.67 1.67
N SER A 104 5.94 -3.35 2.57
CA SER A 104 7.36 -3.65 2.43
C SER A 104 7.71 -4.40 1.14
N SER A 105 6.87 -5.34 0.70
CA SER A 105 7.09 -6.08 -0.54
C SER A 105 6.96 -5.19 -1.80
N PRO A 106 5.86 -4.42 -1.98
CA PRO A 106 5.77 -3.39 -3.01
C PRO A 106 6.87 -2.32 -2.94
N TYR A 107 7.29 -1.89 -1.75
CA TYR A 107 8.39 -0.92 -1.60
C TYR A 107 9.71 -1.44 -2.15
N ALA A 108 10.06 -2.69 -1.83
CA ALA A 108 11.25 -3.33 -2.38
C ALA A 108 11.17 -3.42 -3.93
N ASN A 109 10.01 -3.80 -4.46
CA ASN A 109 9.79 -3.85 -5.90
C ASN A 109 9.90 -2.47 -6.57
N ALA A 110 9.28 -1.45 -5.98
CA ALA A 110 9.30 -0.06 -6.45
C ALA A 110 10.73 0.49 -6.48
N ASN A 111 11.51 0.26 -5.41
CA ASN A 111 12.92 0.65 -5.36
C ASN A 111 13.73 0.03 -6.53
N GLY A 112 13.54 -1.26 -6.82
CA GLY A 112 14.17 -1.90 -7.97
C GLY A 112 13.78 -1.25 -9.30
N ARG A 113 12.49 -0.94 -9.49
CA ARG A 113 11.99 -0.26 -10.70
C ARG A 113 12.55 1.15 -10.83
N LEU A 114 12.62 1.91 -9.75
CA LEU A 114 13.16 3.28 -9.74
C LEU A 114 14.65 3.31 -10.04
N ARG A 115 15.44 2.38 -9.48
CA ARG A 115 16.87 2.25 -9.80
C ARG A 115 17.09 1.94 -11.29
N LYS A 116 16.29 1.03 -11.85
CA LYS A 116 16.33 0.71 -13.29
C LYS A 116 15.94 1.92 -14.14
N TRP A 117 14.88 2.63 -13.76
CA TRP A 117 14.43 3.84 -14.45
C TRP A 117 15.51 4.93 -14.41
N ALA A 118 16.11 5.21 -13.25
CA ALA A 118 17.14 6.23 -13.10
C ALA A 118 18.38 5.91 -13.96
N LYS A 119 18.84 4.65 -13.94
CA LYS A 119 19.93 4.17 -14.81
C LYS A 119 19.62 4.42 -16.29
N ASN A 120 18.43 4.05 -16.74
CA ASN A 120 18.02 4.23 -18.14
C ASN A 120 17.91 5.70 -18.56
N ASN A 121 17.76 6.62 -17.60
CA ASN A 121 17.66 8.06 -17.83
C ASN A 121 18.95 8.83 -17.45
N ASN A 122 20.05 8.13 -17.15
CA ASN A 122 21.33 8.72 -16.71
C ASN A 122 21.20 9.64 -15.47
N ILE A 123 20.26 9.33 -14.59
CA ILE A 123 20.06 10.05 -13.33
C ILE A 123 20.87 9.35 -12.23
N SER A 124 21.76 10.10 -11.58
CA SER A 124 22.45 9.61 -10.39
C SER A 124 21.52 9.69 -9.18
N LEU A 125 21.27 8.53 -8.55
CA LEU A 125 20.54 8.46 -7.29
C LEU A 125 21.53 8.71 -6.15
N LYS A 126 21.19 9.65 -5.27
CA LYS A 126 21.94 9.93 -4.03
C LYS A 126 21.66 8.85 -2.98
#